data_AF-A0A8C6FQQ7-F1
#
_entry.id   AF-A0A8C6FQQ7-F1
#
_cell.length_a   1.000
_cell.length_b   1.000
_cell.length_c   1.000
_cell.angle_alpha   90.00
_cell.angle_beta   90.00
_cell.angle_gamma   90.00
#
_symmetry.space_group_name_H-M   'P 1'
#
loop_
_entity.id
_entity.type
_entity.pdbx_description
1 polymer ?
#
loop_
_entity_poly.entity_id
_entity_poly.type
_entity_poly.pdbx_seq_one_letter_code
_entity_poly.pdbx_strand_id
1 'polypeptide(L)'
;MKGNVIACSGGCEAVVDTGTSLIEGPTNLVNNIQKLIGATPRRSKHYVSCLTINTLPSIIFTINGINYTVPAQAYILKVRGQY
;
A
#
# COMPACT_ATOMS: atom_id res chain seq x y z
N MET A 1 -1.33 -18.77 0.76
CA MET A 1 -2.60 -18.00 0.70
C MET A 1 -2.67 -17.30 -0.64
N LYS A 2 -3.77 -17.45 -1.39
CA LYS A 2 -3.98 -16.69 -2.64
C LYS A 2 -4.51 -15.30 -2.27
N GLY A 3 -3.70 -14.27 -2.46
CA GLY A 3 -4.15 -12.88 -2.33
C GLY A 3 -5.06 -12.49 -3.51
N ASN A 4 -5.85 -11.43 -3.34
CA ASN A 4 -6.62 -10.87 -4.45
C ASN A 4 -5.71 -9.95 -5.28
N VAL A 5 -5.73 -10.10 -6.61
CA VAL A 5 -5.00 -9.20 -7.51
C VAL A 5 -5.76 -7.87 -7.59
N ILE A 6 -5.18 -6.81 -7.04
CA ILE A 6 -5.81 -5.48 -6.93
C ILE A 6 -5.16 -4.43 -7.86
N ALA A 7 -3.99 -4.75 -8.42
CA ALA A 7 -3.22 -3.91 -9.32
C ALA A 7 -2.33 -4.79 -10.22
N CYS A 8 -1.88 -4.24 -11.35
CA CYS A 8 -0.94 -4.90 -12.29
C CYS A 8 -1.36 -6.32 -12.75
N SER A 9 -2.64 -6.55 -13.04
CA SER A 9 -3.14 -7.89 -13.42
C SER A 9 -2.52 -8.46 -14.70
N GLY A 10 -2.06 -7.60 -15.62
CA GLY A 10 -1.34 -7.97 -16.84
C GLY A 10 0.19 -7.87 -16.71
N GLY A 11 0.70 -7.67 -15.51
CA GLY A 11 2.09 -7.23 -15.29
C GLY A 11 2.23 -5.71 -15.43
N CYS A 12 3.32 -5.19 -14.88
CA CYS A 12 3.72 -3.80 -14.98
C CYS A 12 5.22 -3.68 -14.73
N GLU A 13 5.79 -2.54 -15.12
CA GLU A 13 7.18 -2.22 -14.81
C GLU A 13 7.29 -1.69 -13.38
N ALA A 14 8.44 -1.94 -12.75
CA ALA A 14 8.78 -1.42 -11.45
C ALA A 14 10.24 -0.95 -11.47
N VAL A 15 10.51 0.19 -10.82
CA VAL A 15 11.86 0.73 -10.64
C VAL A 15 12.21 0.63 -9.17
N VAL A 16 13.40 0.11 -8.86
CA VAL A 16 13.95 0.13 -7.51
C VAL A 16 14.81 1.38 -7.38
N ASP A 17 14.21 2.42 -6.82
CA ASP A 17 14.84 3.74 -6.67
C ASP A 17 15.16 4.00 -5.19
N THR A 18 16.44 3.96 -4.83
CA THR A 18 16.89 4.28 -3.46
C THR A 18 16.81 5.77 -3.14
N GLY A 19 16.54 6.62 -4.14
CA GLY A 19 16.36 8.07 -4.01
C GLY A 19 14.93 8.50 -3.67
N THR A 20 13.93 7.61 -3.71
CA THR A 20 12.56 7.92 -3.28
C THR A 20 12.28 7.46 -1.85
N SER A 21 11.40 8.17 -1.15
CA SER A 21 11.00 7.84 0.22
C SER A 21 9.79 6.89 0.29
N LEU A 22 8.98 6.81 -0.77
CA LEU A 22 7.69 6.11 -0.79
C LEU A 22 7.62 5.10 -1.93
N ILE A 23 6.71 4.13 -1.78
CA ILE A 23 6.28 3.31 -2.92
C ILE A 23 5.26 4.12 -3.70
N GLU A 24 5.59 4.43 -4.95
CA GLU A 24 4.76 5.24 -5.84
C GLU A 24 4.22 4.40 -7.01
N GLY A 25 3.11 4.85 -7.60
CA GLY A 25 2.50 4.17 -8.74
C GLY A 25 1.35 4.97 -9.35
N PRO A 26 0.74 4.44 -10.43
CA PRO A 26 -0.36 5.12 -11.11
C PRO A 26 -1.51 5.48 -10.17
N THR A 27 -2.00 6.71 -10.26
CA THR A 27 -2.99 7.28 -9.33
C THR A 27 -4.23 6.42 -9.17
N ASN A 28 -4.75 5.85 -10.27
CA ASN A 28 -5.90 4.95 -10.24
C ASN A 28 -5.65 3.68 -9.42
N LEU A 29 -4.47 3.06 -9.56
CA LEU A 29 -4.10 1.85 -8.83
C LEU A 29 -3.89 2.14 -7.35
N VAL A 30 -3.18 3.23 -7.01
CA VAL A 30 -2.98 3.66 -5.62
C VAL A 30 -4.33 3.97 -4.96
N ASN A 31 -5.22 4.68 -5.66
CA ASN A 31 -6.56 4.98 -5.13
C ASN A 31 -7.39 3.74 -4.86
N ASN A 32 -7.28 2.69 -5.69
CA ASN A 32 -7.97 1.42 -5.43
C ASN A 32 -7.45 0.75 -4.15
N ILE A 33 -6.13 0.75 -3.94
CA ILE A 33 -5.51 0.23 -2.71
C ILE A 33 -6.00 1.02 -1.49
N GLN A 34 -6.00 2.36 -1.56
CA GLN A 34 -6.44 3.22 -0.47
C GLN A 34 -7.92 2.97 -0.09
N LYS A 35 -8.79 2.83 -1.09
CA LYS A 35 -10.21 2.47 -0.87
C LYS A 35 -10.35 1.11 -0.19
N LEU A 36 -9.57 0.11 -0.62
CA LEU A 36 -9.64 -1.25 -0.09
C LEU A 36 -9.26 -1.32 1.39
N ILE A 37 -8.26 -0.55 1.81
CA ILE A 37 -7.85 -0.50 3.23
C ILE A 37 -8.70 0.47 4.07
N GLY A 38 -9.75 1.06 3.49
CA GLY A 38 -10.64 2.01 4.17
C GLY A 38 -9.97 3.33 4.52
N ALA A 39 -8.95 3.75 3.76
CA ALA A 39 -8.26 5.00 4.03
C ALA A 39 -9.09 6.21 3.61
N THR A 40 -9.06 7.24 4.45
CA THR A 40 -9.72 8.52 4.20
C THR A 40 -8.70 9.53 3.66
N PRO A 41 -8.94 10.15 2.49
CA PRO A 41 -8.07 11.19 1.97
C PRO A 41 -8.18 12.48 2.82
N ARG A 42 -7.04 13.10 3.11
CA ARG A 42 -6.95 14.47 3.64
C ARG A 42 -5.77 15.19 2.99
N ARG A 43 -6.06 16.26 2.25
CA ARG A 43 -5.08 17.00 1.43
C ARG A 43 -4.31 16.02 0.53
N SER A 44 -2.98 15.99 0.62
CA SER A 44 -2.11 15.12 -0.18
C SER A 44 -1.84 13.74 0.44
N LYS A 45 -2.54 13.36 1.53
CA LYS A 45 -2.29 12.13 2.29
C LYS A 45 -3.56 11.30 2.50
N HIS A 46 -3.37 10.04 2.85
CA HIS A 46 -4.42 9.10 3.20
C HIS A 46 -4.22 8.60 4.62
N TYR A 47 -5.30 8.43 5.36
CA TYR A 47 -5.28 8.10 6.78
C TYR A 47 -6.19 6.92 7.09
N VAL A 48 -5.73 6.06 7.99
CA VAL A 48 -6.51 4.99 8.61
C VAL A 48 -6.49 5.16 10.12
N SER A 49 -7.43 4.54 10.84
CA SER A 49 -7.36 4.50 12.30
C SER A 49 -6.15 3.68 12.76
N CYS A 50 -5.39 4.18 13.74
CA CYS A 50 -4.28 3.42 14.32
C CYS A 50 -4.73 2.07 14.93
N LEU A 51 -6.02 1.94 15.27
CA LEU A 51 -6.60 0.73 15.83
C LEU A 51 -6.79 -0.38 14.78
N THR A 52 -6.86 -0.04 13.49
CA THR A 52 -7.10 -1.03 12.42
C THR A 52 -5.83 -1.64 11.87
N ILE A 53 -4.64 -1.16 12.23
CA ILE A 53 -3.37 -1.58 11.60
C ILE A 53 -3.18 -3.11 11.64
N ASN A 54 -3.57 -3.77 12.72
CA ASN A 54 -3.42 -5.23 12.85
C ASN A 54 -4.44 -6.04 12.05
N THR A 55 -5.48 -5.39 11.50
CA THR A 55 -6.51 -6.03 10.68
C THR A 55 -6.39 -5.70 9.19
N LEU A 56 -5.54 -4.74 8.83
CA LEU A 56 -5.30 -4.38 7.44
C LEU A 56 -4.53 -5.50 6.70
N PRO A 57 -4.79 -5.72 5.40
CA PRO A 57 -4.14 -6.77 4.64
C PRO A 57 -2.66 -6.45 4.41
N SER A 58 -1.84 -7.49 4.22
CA SER A 58 -0.51 -7.28 3.65
C SER A 58 -0.61 -6.96 2.15
N ILE A 59 0.25 -6.08 1.66
CA ILE A 59 0.43 -5.88 0.22
C ILE A 59 1.48 -6.87 -0.26
N ILE A 60 1.22 -7.59 -1.34
CA ILE A 60 2.18 -8.53 -1.92
C ILE A 60 2.62 -7.97 -3.26
N PHE A 61 3.90 -7.66 -3.40
CA PHE A 61 4.51 -7.36 -4.69
C PHE A 61 5.10 -8.64 -5.26
N THR A 62 4.61 -9.07 -6.41
CA THR A 62 5.19 -10.21 -7.12
C THR A 62 6.16 -9.70 -8.17
N ILE A 63 7.46 -9.89 -7.97
CA ILE A 63 8.53 -9.46 -8.87
C ILE A 63 9.22 -10.72 -9.39
N ASN A 64 9.17 -10.94 -10.70
CA ASN A 64 9.71 -12.14 -11.36
C ASN A 64 9.26 -13.47 -10.71
N GLY A 65 7.97 -13.55 -10.34
CA GLY A 65 7.39 -14.72 -9.66
C GLY A 65 7.72 -14.86 -8.17
N ILE A 66 8.58 -14.00 -7.62
CA ILE A 66 8.91 -13.97 -6.19
C ILE A 66 7.97 -13.02 -5.46
N ASN A 67 7.39 -13.48 -4.35
CA ASN A 67 6.49 -12.68 -3.53
C ASN A 67 7.25 -11.92 -2.45
N TYR A 68 7.15 -10.59 -2.49
CA TYR A 68 7.64 -9.66 -1.48
C TYR A 68 6.44 -9.13 -0.69
N THR A 69 6.23 -9.68 0.50
CA THR A 69 5.12 -9.32 1.38
C THR A 69 5.47 -8.10 2.21
N VAL A 70 4.66 -7.05 2.12
CA VAL A 70 4.75 -5.83 2.91
C VAL A 70 3.58 -5.83 3.91
N PRO A 71 3.84 -6.12 5.20
CA PRO A 71 2.79 -6.12 6.22
C PRO A 71 2.28 -4.70 6.49
N ALA A 72 1.07 -4.60 7.07
CA ALA A 72 0.46 -3.30 7.39
C ALA A 72 1.34 -2.39 8.25
N GLN A 73 2.10 -2.98 9.17
CA GLN A 73 3.02 -2.24 10.03
C GLN A 73 4.19 -1.60 9.25
N ALA A 74 4.48 -2.08 8.03
CA ALA A 74 5.55 -1.54 7.19
C ALA A 74 5.07 -0.44 6.24
N TYR A 75 3.80 -0.45 5.80
CA TYR A 75 3.26 0.59 4.91
C TYR A 75 2.41 1.66 5.62
N ILE A 76 2.14 1.52 6.92
CA ILE A 76 1.45 2.53 7.72
C ILE A 76 2.43 3.27 8.63
N LEU A 77 2.58 4.58 8.39
CA LEU A 77 3.29 5.47 9.30
C LEU A 77 2.39 5.86 10.49
N LYS A 78 2.70 5.35 11.68
CA LYS A 78 2.06 5.79 12.93
C LYS A 78 2.58 7.18 13.31
N VAL A 79 1.75 8.20 13.10
CA VAL A 79 2.02 9.56 13.60
C VAL A 79 1.34 9.76 14.96
N ARG A 80 2.09 10.25 15.96
CA ARG A 80 1.50 10.71 17.23
C ARG A 80 0.91 12.09 17.00
N GLY A 81 -0.40 12.23 17.22
CA GLY A 81 -1.11 13.50 17.11
C GLY A 81 -1.71 13.78 15.74
N GLN A 82 -2.94 13.29 15.54
CA GLN A 82 -4.00 14.04 14.86
C GLN A 82 -5.34 13.71 15.52
N TYR A 83 -5.36 13.77 16.85
CA TYR A 83 -6.39 14.32 17.74
C TYR A 83 -5.71 14.52 19.10
#